data_AF-A0A350XAD7-F1
#
_entry.id   AF-A0A350XAD7-F1
#
_cell.length_a   1.000
_cell.length_b   1.000
_cell.length_c   1.000
_cell.angle_alpha   90.00
_cell.angle_beta   90.00
_cell.angle_gamma   90.00
#
_symmetry.space_group_name_H-M   'P 1'
#
loop_
_entity.id
_entity.type
_entity.pdbx_description
1 polymer ?
#
loop_
_entity_poly.entity_id
_entity_poly.type
_entity_poly.pdbx_seq_one_letter_code
_entity_poly.pdbx_strand_id
1 'polypeptide(L)'
;MFAEAAHNWDLERLYADLAEAKRQVSPRARKGLTEREKLYLRGLLCGYSPAEMARKLIQSPKGVEVYVCKTLYQYFKNMADVPNEKVGNWRNINNWLDEAGYKTKNKPSVESKLANSLPIDALVKIVDMGFDNQNTLTIDINIRLSFPSASENQGTEDLDSEDS
;
A
#
# COMPACT_ATOMS: atom_id res chain seq x y z
N MET A 1 2.30 16.03 -3.98
CA MET A 1 1.39 16.00 -2.81
C MET A 1 0.75 14.63 -2.76
N PHE A 2 0.77 13.96 -1.61
CA PHE A 2 0.24 12.59 -1.43
C PHE A 2 0.89 11.57 -2.37
N ALA A 3 2.23 11.56 -2.43
CA ALA A 3 2.98 10.63 -3.29
C ALA A 3 2.93 9.19 -2.75
N GLU A 4 2.70 9.05 -1.44
CA GLU A 4 2.56 7.79 -0.71
C GLU A 4 1.45 6.91 -1.31
N ALA A 5 0.40 7.51 -1.88
CA ALA A 5 -0.66 6.78 -2.57
C ALA A 5 -0.14 5.97 -3.76
N ALA A 6 0.84 6.49 -4.51
CA ALA A 6 1.40 5.80 -5.68
C ALA A 6 2.23 4.56 -5.30
N HIS A 7 2.71 4.49 -4.06
CA HIS A 7 3.50 3.35 -3.58
C HIS A 7 2.62 2.18 -3.15
N ASN A 8 1.43 2.46 -2.61
CA ASN A 8 0.55 1.46 -2.02
C ASN A 8 -0.64 1.07 -2.93
N TRP A 9 -0.91 1.87 -3.96
CA TRP A 9 -2.09 1.71 -4.82
C TRP A 9 -1.75 1.82 -6.30
N ASP A 10 -2.45 1.04 -7.13
CA ASP A 10 -2.34 1.10 -8.57
C ASP A 10 -3.14 2.30 -9.09
N LEU A 11 -2.48 3.46 -9.08
CA LEU A 11 -3.11 4.72 -9.49
C LEU A 11 -3.53 4.73 -10.96
N GLU A 12 -2.80 4.03 -11.84
CA GLU A 12 -3.10 4.03 -13.27
C GLU A 12 -4.43 3.33 -13.52
N ARG A 13 -4.59 2.14 -12.94
CA ARG A 13 -5.84 1.37 -13.02
C ARG A 13 -6.99 2.10 -12.31
N LEU A 14 -6.73 2.65 -11.12
CA LEU A 14 -7.72 3.45 -10.39
C LEU A 14 -8.20 4.67 -11.18
N TYR A 15 -7.30 5.37 -11.88
CA TYR A 15 -7.70 6.52 -12.71
C TYR A 15 -8.51 6.11 -13.93
N ALA A 16 -8.18 4.98 -14.56
CA ALA A 16 -8.94 4.46 -15.68
C ALA A 16 -10.37 4.07 -15.26
N ASP A 17 -10.50 3.28 -14.21
CA ASP A 17 -11.80 2.76 -13.77
C ASP A 17 -12.67 3.87 -13.17
N LEU A 18 -12.08 4.80 -12.43
CA LEU A 18 -12.81 5.96 -11.90
C LEU A 18 -13.20 6.94 -13.01
N ALA A 19 -12.45 7.02 -14.12
CA ALA A 19 -12.83 7.79 -15.30
C ALA A 19 -14.04 7.19 -16.02
N GLU A 20 -14.11 5.86 -16.11
CA GLU A 20 -15.25 5.16 -16.69
C GLU A 20 -16.48 5.31 -15.78
N ALA A 21 -16.33 5.15 -14.47
CA ALA A 21 -17.40 5.39 -13.51
C ALA A 21 -17.93 6.83 -13.59
N LYS A 22 -17.04 7.83 -13.71
CA LYS A 22 -17.42 9.23 -13.94
C LYS A 22 -18.21 9.42 -15.23
N ARG A 23 -17.84 8.73 -16.30
CA ARG A 23 -18.56 8.79 -17.58
C ARG A 23 -19.98 8.23 -17.45
N GLN A 24 -20.17 7.18 -16.66
CA GLN A 24 -21.49 6.62 -16.38
C GLN A 24 -22.36 7.57 -15.53
N VAL A 25 -21.77 8.19 -14.49
CA VAL A 25 -22.49 9.16 -13.63
C VAL A 25 -22.80 10.46 -14.38
N SER A 26 -21.92 10.88 -15.28
CA SER A 26 -22.03 12.15 -15.99
C SER A 26 -21.57 11.98 -17.44
N PRO A 27 -22.46 11.54 -18.35
CA PRO A 27 -22.12 11.26 -19.75
C PRO A 27 -21.68 12.50 -20.53
N ARG A 28 -21.98 13.70 -20.02
CA ARG A 28 -21.56 15.00 -20.59
C ARG A 28 -20.27 15.55 -19.95
N ALA A 29 -19.70 14.88 -18.95
CA ALA A 29 -18.49 15.36 -18.29
C ALA A 29 -17.26 15.15 -19.18
N ARG A 30 -16.22 15.94 -18.89
CA ARG A 30 -14.91 15.81 -19.55
C ARG A 30 -14.39 14.37 -19.44
N LYS A 31 -13.86 13.84 -20.54
CA LYS A 31 -13.22 12.52 -20.58
C LYS A 31 -12.04 12.48 -19.61
N GLY A 32 -12.06 11.54 -18.65
CA GLY A 32 -11.00 11.35 -17.66
C GLY A 32 -11.17 12.14 -16.35
N LEU A 33 -10.26 11.86 -15.41
CA LEU A 33 -10.13 12.63 -14.18
C LEU A 33 -9.34 13.92 -14.40
N THR A 34 -9.84 14.99 -13.79
CA THR A 34 -9.13 16.26 -13.62
C THR A 34 -8.03 16.12 -12.57
N GLU A 35 -7.00 16.95 -12.65
CA GLU A 35 -5.90 16.96 -11.68
C GLU A 35 -6.40 17.15 -10.24
N ARG A 36 -7.47 17.93 -10.03
CA ARG A 36 -8.10 18.10 -8.72
C ARG A 36 -8.73 16.81 -8.20
N GLU A 37 -9.40 16.03 -9.05
CA GLU A 37 -9.97 14.73 -8.67
C GLU A 37 -8.86 13.73 -8.35
N LYS A 38 -7.79 13.68 -9.16
CA LYS A 38 -6.61 12.83 -8.89
C LYS A 38 -5.96 13.19 -7.55
N LEU A 39 -5.85 14.48 -7.24
CA LEU A 39 -5.27 14.97 -6.00
C LEU A 39 -6.08 14.51 -4.77
N TYR A 40 -7.40 14.68 -4.79
CA TYR A 40 -8.26 14.22 -3.70
C TYR A 40 -8.31 12.69 -3.59
N LEU A 41 -8.32 11.98 -4.72
CA LEU A 41 -8.21 10.52 -4.74
C LEU A 41 -6.93 10.07 -4.03
N ARG A 42 -5.77 10.65 -4.37
CA ARG A 42 -4.51 10.34 -3.67
C ARG A 42 -4.58 10.64 -2.18
N GLY A 43 -5.18 11.76 -1.78
CA GLY A 43 -5.35 12.08 -0.37
C GLY A 43 -6.20 11.07 0.39
N LEU A 44 -7.30 10.59 -0.21
CA LEU A 44 -8.15 9.53 0.38
C LEU A 44 -7.42 8.19 0.51
N LEU A 45 -6.67 7.81 -0.54
CA LEU A 45 -5.87 6.58 -0.58
C LEU A 45 -4.72 6.58 0.43
N CYS A 46 -4.19 7.77 0.74
CA CYS A 46 -3.24 7.96 1.85
C CYS A 46 -3.89 7.89 3.23
N GLY A 47 -5.22 7.74 3.33
CA GLY A 47 -5.94 7.67 4.60
C GLY A 47 -6.27 9.02 5.22
N TYR A 48 -6.15 10.13 4.48
CA TYR A 48 -6.53 11.45 4.99
C TYR A 48 -8.04 11.66 4.90
N SER A 49 -8.61 12.20 5.97
CA SER A 49 -9.99 12.67 5.95
C SER A 49 -10.16 13.92 5.08
N PRO A 50 -11.37 14.20 4.56
CA PRO A 50 -11.63 15.43 3.79
C PRO A 50 -11.24 16.71 4.52
N ALA A 51 -11.41 16.76 5.84
CA ALA A 51 -10.99 17.87 6.68
C ALA A 51 -9.46 18.04 6.73
N GLU A 52 -8.70 16.93 6.81
CA GLU A 52 -7.24 16.96 6.79
C GLU A 52 -6.68 17.35 5.43
N MET A 53 -7.29 16.83 4.35
CA MET A 53 -6.95 17.23 2.99
C MET A 53 -7.18 18.73 2.79
N ALA A 54 -8.32 19.26 3.25
CA ALA A 54 -8.61 20.69 3.15
C ALA A 54 -7.59 21.56 3.89
N ARG A 55 -7.19 21.15 5.10
CA ARG A 55 -6.13 21.82 5.85
C ARG A 55 -4.80 21.83 5.09
N LYS A 56 -4.40 20.69 4.52
CA LYS A 56 -3.18 20.58 3.71
C LYS A 56 -3.25 21.37 2.40
N LEU A 57 -4.42 21.49 1.80
CA LEU A 57 -4.65 22.19 0.55
C LEU A 57 -4.93 23.69 0.72
N ILE A 58 -4.97 24.19 1.96
CA ILE A 58 -5.34 25.58 2.28
C ILE A 58 -6.70 25.92 1.65
N GLN A 59 -7.65 25.00 1.77
CA GLN A 59 -9.00 25.11 1.25
C GLN A 59 -10.04 25.02 2.36
N SER A 60 -11.26 25.48 2.07
CA SER A 60 -12.37 25.38 3.02
C SER A 60 -12.70 23.90 3.29
N PRO A 61 -12.64 23.42 4.54
CA PRO A 61 -12.99 22.04 4.92
C PRO A 61 -14.36 21.61 4.44
N LYS A 62 -15.37 22.50 4.60
CA LYS A 62 -16.73 22.27 4.11
C LYS A 62 -16.78 22.09 2.59
N GLY A 63 -15.99 22.85 1.84
CA GLY A 63 -15.96 22.76 0.38
C GLY A 63 -15.38 21.43 -0.10
N VAL A 64 -14.26 21.00 0.49
CA VAL A 64 -13.62 19.72 0.17
C VAL A 64 -14.50 18.55 0.60
N GLU A 65 -15.08 18.59 1.79
CA GLU A 65 -15.96 17.54 2.30
C GLU A 65 -17.20 17.37 1.42
N VAL A 66 -17.90 18.45 1.10
CA VAL A 66 -19.06 18.40 0.21
C VAL A 66 -18.67 17.88 -1.18
N TYR A 67 -17.53 18.32 -1.72
CA TYR A 67 -17.09 17.85 -3.02
C TYR A 67 -16.73 16.36 -3.03
N VAL A 68 -15.96 15.90 -2.05
CA VAL A 68 -15.56 14.49 -1.91
C VAL A 68 -16.77 13.60 -1.68
N CYS A 69 -17.64 13.96 -0.73
CA CYS A 69 -18.82 13.16 -0.39
C CYS A 69 -19.89 13.16 -1.48
N LYS A 70 -20.10 14.27 -2.21
CA LYS A 70 -21.11 14.31 -3.28
C LYS A 70 -20.60 13.83 -4.64
N THR A 71 -19.33 14.07 -4.96
CA THR A 71 -18.80 13.85 -6.31
C THR A 71 -17.97 12.57 -6.36
N LEU A 72 -16.87 12.52 -5.61
CA LEU A 72 -15.96 11.38 -5.66
C LEU A 72 -16.62 10.10 -5.14
N TYR A 73 -17.39 10.19 -4.05
CA TYR A 73 -18.12 9.04 -3.51
C TYR A 73 -19.08 8.42 -4.53
N GLN A 74 -19.75 9.24 -5.35
CA GLN A 74 -20.65 8.75 -6.39
C GLN A 74 -19.89 7.94 -7.46
N TYR A 75 -18.67 8.36 -7.79
CA TYR A 75 -17.81 7.62 -8.74
C TYR A 75 -17.37 6.29 -8.14
N PHE A 76 -16.93 6.25 -6.88
CA PHE A 76 -16.55 5.01 -6.22
C PHE A 76 -17.72 4.03 -6.05
N LYS A 77 -18.90 4.54 -5.72
CA LYS A 77 -20.11 3.71 -5.58
C LYS A 77 -20.47 3.02 -6.89
N ASN A 78 -20.37 3.75 -8.00
CA ASN A 78 -20.59 3.18 -9.33
C ASN A 78 -19.49 2.20 -9.73
N MET A 79 -18.23 2.48 -9.35
CA MET A 79 -17.08 1.61 -9.65
C MET A 79 -17.12 0.29 -8.88
N ALA A 80 -17.53 0.31 -7.60
CA ALA A 80 -17.59 -0.86 -6.75
C ALA A 80 -18.93 -1.63 -6.85
N ASP A 81 -19.86 -1.15 -7.70
CA ASP A 81 -21.22 -1.69 -7.86
C ASP A 81 -21.93 -1.93 -6.51
N VAL A 82 -21.69 -1.06 -5.52
CA VAL A 82 -22.23 -1.24 -4.16
C VAL A 82 -23.60 -0.57 -4.07
N PRO A 83 -24.69 -1.33 -3.93
CA PRO A 83 -26.00 -0.76 -3.72
C PRO A 83 -26.09 -0.30 -2.26
N ASN A 84 -26.05 1.02 -2.08
CA ASN A 84 -26.68 1.67 -0.92
C ASN A 84 -25.93 1.70 0.42
N GLU A 85 -24.60 1.71 0.44
CA GLU A 85 -23.88 2.05 1.68
C GLU A 85 -23.97 3.56 1.99
N LYS A 86 -24.09 3.91 3.28
CA LYS A 86 -24.20 5.31 3.75
C LYS A 86 -22.91 6.06 3.41
N VAL A 87 -23.08 7.21 2.74
CA VAL A 87 -22.07 8.17 2.24
C VAL A 87 -21.13 8.77 3.33
N GLY A 88 -21.18 8.27 4.57
CA GLY A 88 -20.46 8.84 5.71
C GLY A 88 -19.04 8.31 5.92
N ASN A 89 -18.71 7.12 5.41
CA ASN A 89 -17.45 6.49 5.78
C ASN A 89 -16.51 6.42 4.57
N TRP A 90 -15.80 7.52 4.32
CA TRP A 90 -14.73 7.57 3.29
C TRP A 90 -13.66 6.49 3.51
N ARG A 91 -13.53 5.94 4.73
CA ARG A 91 -12.70 4.78 5.03
C ARG A 91 -13.15 3.51 4.31
N ASN A 92 -14.45 3.35 4.04
CA ASN A 92 -14.97 2.20 3.31
C ASN A 92 -14.49 2.19 1.85
N ILE A 93 -14.21 3.37 1.26
CA ILE A 93 -13.62 3.44 -0.09
C ILE A 93 -12.30 2.68 -0.12
N ASN A 94 -11.44 2.87 0.88
CA ASN A 94 -10.16 2.16 0.93
C ASN A 94 -10.39 0.64 1.05
N ASN A 95 -11.38 0.20 1.83
CA ASN A 95 -11.70 -1.22 1.95
C ASN A 95 -12.20 -1.80 0.62
N TRP A 96 -13.13 -1.12 -0.07
CA TRP A 96 -13.65 -1.57 -1.37
C TRP A 96 -12.54 -1.66 -2.43
N LEU A 97 -11.62 -0.69 -2.44
CA LEU A 97 -10.50 -0.71 -3.36
C LEU A 97 -9.48 -1.81 -3.03
N ASP A 98 -9.30 -2.13 -1.75
CA ASP A 98 -8.47 -3.27 -1.30
C ASP A 98 -9.11 -4.60 -1.73
N GLU A 99 -10.41 -4.78 -1.48
CA GLU A 99 -11.19 -5.96 -1.88
C GLU A 99 -11.21 -6.16 -3.40
N ALA A 100 -11.30 -5.08 -4.17
CA ALA A 100 -11.24 -5.13 -5.63
C ALA A 100 -9.80 -5.28 -6.17
N GLY A 101 -8.80 -5.39 -5.30
CA GLY A 101 -7.42 -5.69 -5.65
C GLY A 101 -6.66 -4.52 -6.28
N TYR A 102 -7.07 -3.28 -6.03
CA TYR A 102 -6.35 -2.08 -6.48
C TYR A 102 -5.20 -1.68 -5.58
N LYS A 103 -5.20 -2.17 -4.35
CA LYS A 103 -4.04 -2.05 -3.48
C LYS A 103 -2.93 -2.80 -4.16
N THR A 104 -1.87 -2.08 -4.52
CA THR A 104 -0.64 -2.70 -4.98
C THR A 104 -0.20 -3.52 -3.79
N LYS A 105 -0.52 -4.82 -3.77
CA LYS A 105 0.11 -5.76 -2.85
C LYS A 105 1.58 -5.51 -3.07
N ASN A 106 2.22 -4.82 -2.13
CA ASN A 106 3.64 -4.52 -2.25
C ASN A 106 4.26 -5.84 -2.68
N LYS A 107 4.90 -5.88 -3.87
CA LYS A 107 5.93 -6.89 -4.14
C LYS A 107 6.70 -6.98 -2.84
N PRO A 108 6.77 -8.14 -2.18
CA PRO A 108 7.03 -8.25 -0.75
C PRO A 108 8.16 -7.29 -0.39
N SER A 109 7.78 -6.13 0.19
CA SER A 109 8.75 -5.23 0.78
C SER A 109 9.43 -6.12 1.80
N VAL A 110 10.76 -6.20 1.70
CA VAL A 110 11.62 -7.06 2.51
C VAL A 110 11.27 -6.94 4.01
N GLU A 111 10.69 -5.81 4.43
CA GLU A 111 10.17 -5.51 5.76
C GLU A 111 9.09 -6.48 6.28
N SER A 112 8.20 -7.00 5.42
CA SER A 112 7.08 -7.87 5.85
C SER A 112 7.46 -9.35 6.01
N LYS A 113 8.64 -9.77 5.52
CA LYS A 113 9.26 -11.06 5.88
C LYS A 113 10.28 -10.95 7.02
N LEU A 114 10.73 -9.73 7.35
CA LEU A 114 11.73 -9.51 8.40
C LEU A 114 11.15 -9.56 9.81
N ALA A 115 9.84 -9.36 10.00
CA ALA A 115 9.21 -9.43 11.32
C ALA A 115 9.40 -10.80 12.01
N ASN A 116 9.60 -11.88 11.24
CA ASN A 116 9.84 -13.22 11.76
C ASN A 116 11.23 -13.79 11.43
N SER A 117 12.14 -13.01 10.84
CA SER A 117 13.47 -13.52 10.47
C SER A 117 14.54 -12.43 10.53
N LEU A 118 14.79 -11.89 11.73
CA LEU A 118 16.09 -11.27 11.96
C LEU A 118 17.16 -12.36 11.87
N PRO A 119 18.25 -12.14 11.12
CA PRO A 119 19.36 -13.08 11.12
C PRO A 119 19.90 -13.20 12.55
N ILE A 120 20.01 -14.42 13.05
CA ILE A 120 20.57 -14.68 14.39
C ILE A 120 22.08 -14.45 14.36
N ASP A 121 22.69 -14.65 13.19
CA ASP A 121 24.09 -14.39 12.97
C ASP A 121 24.28 -13.72 11.59
N ALA A 122 25.16 -12.72 11.57
CA ALA A 122 25.49 -11.94 10.39
C ALA A 122 27.01 -11.78 10.33
N LEU A 123 27.62 -12.44 9.36
CA LEU A 123 29.06 -12.35 9.11
C LEU A 123 29.29 -11.53 7.85
N VAL A 124 30.00 -10.41 8.01
CA VAL A 124 30.48 -9.58 6.91
C VAL A 124 31.98 -9.74 6.80
N LYS A 125 32.45 -10.19 5.64
CA LYS A 125 33.86 -10.30 5.32
C LYS A 125 34.17 -9.43 4.12
N ILE A 126 35.03 -8.43 4.31
CA ILE A 126 35.65 -7.71 3.19
C ILE A 126 36.68 -8.66 2.60
N VAL A 127 36.50 -9.03 1.33
CA VAL A 127 37.34 -9.95 0.59
C VAL A 127 38.54 -9.21 0.02
N ASP A 128 38.28 -8.05 -0.60
CA ASP A 128 39.31 -7.18 -1.16
C ASP A 128 38.85 -5.72 -1.12
N MET A 129 39.82 -4.82 -1.08
CA MET A 129 39.59 -3.38 -1.16
C MET A 129 40.75 -2.72 -1.88
N GLY A 130 40.45 -1.99 -2.95
CA GLY A 130 41.47 -1.38 -3.79
C GLY A 130 41.00 -0.09 -4.43
N PHE A 131 41.93 0.66 -5.00
CA PHE A 131 41.58 1.75 -5.91
C PHE A 131 41.87 1.29 -7.33
N ASP A 132 40.85 1.28 -8.18
CA ASP A 132 41.00 1.14 -9.63
C ASP A 132 41.06 2.52 -10.26
N ASN A 133 42.12 2.77 -11.03
CA ASN A 133 42.47 4.09 -11.55
C ASN A 133 42.55 5.17 -10.42
N GLN A 134 42.81 6.43 -10.76
CA GLN A 134 43.05 7.47 -9.74
C GLN A 134 41.79 7.90 -8.96
N ASN A 135 40.61 7.33 -9.24
CA ASN A 135 39.33 7.90 -8.76
C ASN A 135 38.23 6.87 -8.38
N THR A 136 38.49 5.56 -8.38
CA THR A 136 37.46 4.56 -8.02
C THR A 136 37.94 3.65 -6.91
N LEU A 137 37.24 3.64 -5.77
CA LEU A 137 37.43 2.68 -4.68
C LEU A 137 36.56 1.45 -4.96
N THR A 138 37.17 0.28 -5.13
CA THR A 138 36.51 -1.01 -5.22
C THR A 138 36.53 -1.70 -3.86
N ILE A 139 35.41 -2.31 -3.48
CA ILE A 139 35.28 -3.09 -2.24
C ILE A 139 34.51 -4.35 -2.57
N ASP A 140 35.18 -5.50 -2.47
CA ASP A 140 34.56 -6.81 -2.63
C ASP A 140 34.11 -7.31 -1.26
N ILE A 141 32.80 -7.53 -1.10
CA ILE A 141 32.20 -7.90 0.19
C ILE A 141 31.49 -9.24 0.06
N ASN A 142 31.81 -10.17 0.96
CA ASN A 142 31.06 -11.40 1.16
C ASN A 142 30.20 -11.28 2.42
N ILE A 143 28.89 -11.50 2.27
CA ILE A 143 27.91 -11.40 3.35
C ILE A 143 27.26 -12.77 3.54
N ARG A 144 27.33 -13.31 4.76
CA ARG A 144 26.61 -14.52 5.17
C ARG A 144 25.60 -14.17 6.26
N LEU A 145 24.35 -14.54 6.03
CA LEU A 145 23.24 -14.36 6.97
C LEU A 145 22.69 -15.73 7.35
N SER A 146 22.57 -15.98 8.65
CA SER A 146 21.98 -17.21 9.19
C SER A 146 20.63 -16.88 9.81
N PHE A 147 19.58 -17.55 9.35
CA PHE A 147 18.20 -17.33 9.81
C PHE A 147 17.74 -18.53 10.66
N PRO A 148 16.83 -18.33 11.63
CA PRO A 148 16.23 -19.44 12.36
C PRO A 148 15.47 -20.35 11.40
N SER A 149 15.79 -21.64 11.38
CA SER A 149 14.93 -22.63 10.74
C SER A 149 13.72 -22.85 11.64
N ALA A 150 12.52 -22.53 11.16
CA ALA A 150 11.28 -22.83 11.85
C ALA A 150 11.00 -24.35 11.75
N SER A 151 11.71 -25.17 12.51
CA SER A 151 11.40 -26.59 12.72
C SER A 151 12.23 -27.14 13.87
N GLU A 152 11.64 -27.19 15.06
CA GLU A 152 11.66 -28.36 15.94
C GLU A 152 10.72 -28.07 17.11
N ASN A 153 9.48 -28.54 16.98
CA ASN A 153 8.66 -28.79 18.15
C ASN A 153 8.01 -30.15 17.98
N GLN A 154 8.15 -30.95 19.05
CA GLN A 154 7.58 -32.29 19.29
C GLN A 154 8.39 -33.49 18.80
N GLY A 155 9.22 -33.99 19.70
CA GLY A 155 9.72 -35.35 19.67
C GLY A 155 10.42 -35.69 20.99
N THR A 156 9.66 -35.88 22.07
CA THR A 156 10.02 -36.73 23.22
C THR A 156 8.84 -36.81 24.18
N GLU A 157 8.25 -37.99 24.31
CA GLU A 157 7.87 -38.61 25.59
C GLU A 157 7.48 -40.06 25.29
N ASP A 158 8.53 -40.89 25.19
CA ASP A 158 8.45 -42.32 25.49
C ASP A 158 8.03 -42.45 26.96
N LEU A 159 6.90 -43.12 27.20
CA LEU A 159 6.61 -43.74 28.48
C LEU A 159 6.09 -45.15 28.20
N ASP A 160 7.07 -46.03 28.04
CA ASP A 160 6.96 -47.45 28.29
C ASP A 160 6.71 -47.66 29.80
N SER A 161 5.69 -48.44 30.16
CA SER A 161 5.56 -49.06 31.48
C SER A 161 4.61 -50.24 31.37
N GLU A 162 5.23 -51.41 31.44
CA GLU A 162 4.70 -52.77 31.38
C GLU A 162 3.66 -53.12 32.47
N ASP A 163 2.90 -54.15 32.10
CA ASP A 163 2.12 -55.14 32.86
C ASP A 163 2.52 -55.38 34.34
N SER A 164 1.52 -55.41 35.24
CA SER A 164 1.42 -56.32 36.41
C SER A 164 0.05 -56.22 37.09
#